data_AF-A0A4R0H1T4-F1
#
_entry.id   AF-A0A4R0H1T4-F1
#
_cell.length_a   1.000
_cell.length_b   1.000
_cell.length_c   1.000
_cell.angle_alpha   90.00
_cell.angle_beta   90.00
_cell.angle_gamma   90.00
#
_symmetry.space_group_name_H-M   'P 1'
#
loop_
_entity.id
_entity.type
_entity.pdbx_description
1 polymer ?
#
loop_
_entity_poly.entity_id
_entity_poly.type
_entity_poly.pdbx_seq_one_letter_code
_entity_poly.pdbx_strand_id
1 'polypeptide(L)'
;MATGKSCSRWFASLAALLMVVSLSGCFDKEGDQRKAFIDFLQNTAMRSSERLPALTADQKKQFGPFVSDYAVIYGYSQQVNQAMDSGLRPVVDSVNAIRVPQDYMTQREPLRQANGSLGVLSQQLQNAKMQADASHAALKQADDLKPVYDQVFTKVVTNPANALQPLIPAAQVFTQQLVQVGDFIAQQDTQVSFVANGIQFPTSQQASQYNALIAPLAAQHQAFNQAWTATVAATQQ
;
A
#
# COMPACT_ATOMS: atom_id res chain seq x y z
N MET A 1 -83.14 27.46 -50.18
CA MET A 1 -83.49 26.46 -49.16
C MET A 1 -82.72 25.18 -49.45
N ALA A 2 -81.71 24.88 -48.64
CA ALA A 2 -81.22 23.54 -48.33
C ALA A 2 -80.28 23.70 -47.12
N THR A 3 -80.54 22.90 -46.10
CA THR A 3 -80.16 23.07 -44.69
C THR A 3 -79.02 22.14 -44.27
N GLY A 4 -78.21 22.57 -43.30
CA GLY A 4 -77.40 21.71 -42.42
C GLY A 4 -76.04 22.33 -42.08
N LYS A 5 -75.82 23.01 -40.94
CA LYS A 5 -75.50 22.47 -39.58
C LYS A 5 -74.29 21.50 -39.63
N SER A 6 -73.25 21.55 -38.79
CA SER A 6 -72.96 22.26 -37.54
C SER A 6 -71.51 21.97 -37.14
N CYS A 7 -70.90 22.88 -36.37
CA CYS A 7 -69.94 22.68 -35.27
C CYS A 7 -68.63 21.87 -35.40
N SER A 8 -67.57 22.56 -34.96
CA SER A 8 -66.71 22.17 -33.84
C SER A 8 -65.87 20.90 -33.99
N ARG A 9 -64.56 21.10 -34.11
CA ARG A 9 -63.44 20.26 -33.61
C ARG A 9 -62.13 20.96 -34.00
N TRP A 10 -61.75 22.06 -33.32
CA TRP A 10 -60.83 22.03 -32.17
C TRP A 10 -59.54 21.23 -32.47
N PHE A 11 -58.44 21.97 -32.72
CA PHE A 11 -57.06 21.65 -32.31
C PHE A 11 -56.48 20.25 -32.60
N ALA A 12 -56.33 19.84 -33.86
CA ALA A 12 -55.67 18.54 -34.13
C ALA A 12 -54.95 18.45 -35.48
N SER A 13 -54.19 19.47 -35.90
CA SER A 13 -53.43 19.38 -37.17
C SER A 13 -52.09 20.11 -37.18
N LEU A 14 -51.56 20.49 -36.02
CA LEU A 14 -50.24 21.12 -35.86
C LEU A 14 -49.32 20.32 -34.92
N ALA A 15 -49.45 18.99 -34.97
CA ALA A 15 -48.62 18.04 -34.22
C ALA A 15 -48.02 16.96 -35.14
N ALA A 16 -47.66 17.32 -36.38
CA ALA A 16 -47.12 16.40 -37.38
C ALA A 16 -45.75 16.81 -37.94
N LEU A 17 -45.06 17.76 -37.29
CA LEU A 17 -43.75 18.25 -37.74
C LEU A 17 -42.84 18.49 -36.54
N LEU A 18 -42.45 17.38 -35.92
CA LEU A 18 -41.23 17.17 -35.11
C LEU A 18 -41.35 15.76 -34.51
N MET A 19 -41.35 14.73 -35.36
CA MET A 19 -40.77 13.44 -34.95
C MET A 19 -39.27 13.68 -34.81
N VAL A 20 -38.94 14.36 -33.70
CA VAL A 20 -37.63 14.42 -33.10
C VAL A 20 -37.14 12.99 -33.02
N VAL A 21 -35.87 12.83 -33.36
CA VAL A 21 -35.03 11.68 -33.04
C VAL A 21 -35.18 11.37 -31.54
N SER A 22 -36.20 10.61 -31.18
CA SER A 22 -36.31 9.88 -29.93
C SER A 22 -36.11 8.41 -30.24
N LEU A 23 -35.02 8.11 -30.96
CA LEU A 23 -34.24 6.93 -30.64
C LEU A 23 -33.60 7.21 -29.28
N SER A 24 -34.41 7.07 -28.24
CA SER A 24 -33.94 6.71 -26.91
C SER A 24 -33.32 5.32 -27.07
N GLY A 25 -32.13 5.26 -27.68
CA GLY A 25 -31.22 4.16 -27.45
C GLY A 25 -31.13 4.04 -25.94
N CYS A 26 -31.29 2.82 -25.44
CA CYS A 26 -30.97 2.49 -24.07
C CYS A 26 -29.56 3.05 -23.84
N PHE A 27 -29.45 4.19 -23.14
CA PHE A 27 -28.17 4.77 -22.78
C PHE A 27 -27.56 3.69 -21.88
N ASP A 28 -26.58 2.94 -22.42
CA ASP A 28 -25.84 1.94 -21.66
C ASP A 28 -24.92 2.69 -20.69
N LYS A 29 -25.57 3.32 -19.71
CA LYS A 29 -24.95 4.12 -18.68
C LYS A 29 -23.95 3.28 -17.92
N GLU A 30 -24.22 1.99 -17.76
CA GLU A 30 -23.29 1.05 -17.17
C GLU A 30 -22.07 0.81 -18.08
N GLY A 31 -22.26 0.65 -19.38
CA GLY A 31 -21.18 0.59 -20.38
C GLY A 31 -20.29 1.82 -20.40
N ASP A 32 -20.87 3.02 -20.37
CA ASP A 32 -20.11 4.28 -20.31
C ASP A 32 -19.37 4.43 -18.98
N GLN A 33 -20.01 4.08 -17.85
CA GLN A 33 -19.40 4.07 -16.52
C GLN A 33 -18.23 3.08 -16.45
N ARG A 34 -18.41 1.89 -17.02
CA ARG A 34 -17.40 0.82 -17.06
C ARG A 34 -16.22 1.24 -17.92
N LYS A 35 -16.47 1.81 -19.10
CA LYS A 35 -15.43 2.34 -19.97
C LYS A 35 -14.61 3.42 -19.28
N ALA A 36 -15.27 4.40 -18.65
CA ALA A 36 -14.59 5.45 -17.91
C ALA A 36 -13.74 4.90 -16.75
N PHE A 37 -14.24 3.87 -16.06
CA PHE A 37 -13.50 3.20 -15.00
C PHE A 37 -12.29 2.42 -15.53
N ILE A 38 -12.43 1.67 -16.61
CA ILE A 38 -11.33 0.97 -17.29
C ILE A 38 -10.25 1.98 -17.71
N ASP A 39 -10.65 3.08 -18.36
CA ASP A 39 -9.75 4.14 -18.80
C ASP A 39 -8.98 4.73 -17.60
N PHE A 40 -9.66 4.96 -16.48
CA PHE A 40 -9.02 5.43 -15.25
C PHE A 40 -8.03 4.41 -14.69
N LEU A 41 -8.40 3.14 -14.61
CA LEU A 41 -7.53 2.07 -14.13
C LEU A 41 -6.25 1.98 -14.97
N GLN A 42 -6.37 2.00 -16.30
CA GLN A 42 -5.23 1.88 -17.21
C GLN A 42 -4.33 3.12 -17.24
N ASN A 43 -4.92 4.32 -17.19
CA ASN A 43 -4.15 5.56 -17.37
C ASN A 43 -3.67 6.18 -16.05
N THR A 44 -4.31 5.85 -14.94
CA THR A 44 -4.03 6.44 -13.62
C THR A 44 -3.50 5.38 -12.65
N ALA A 45 -4.32 4.38 -12.31
CA ALA A 45 -3.97 3.39 -11.29
C ALA A 45 -2.79 2.51 -11.71
N MET A 46 -2.77 2.06 -12.96
CA MET A 46 -1.65 1.30 -13.54
C MET A 46 -0.36 2.12 -13.69
N ARG A 47 -0.41 3.45 -13.63
CA ARG A 47 0.79 4.28 -13.66
C ARG A 47 1.32 4.60 -12.26
N SER A 48 0.45 4.58 -11.24
CA SER A 48 0.77 4.99 -9.87
C SER A 48 0.43 3.88 -8.89
N SER A 49 1.37 2.96 -8.63
CA SER A 49 1.20 1.88 -7.63
C SER A 49 1.46 2.34 -6.20
N GLU A 50 2.36 3.30 -5.99
CA GLU A 50 2.79 3.74 -4.66
C GLU A 50 1.68 4.49 -3.90
N ARG A 51 1.01 5.44 -4.58
CA ARG A 51 -0.10 6.21 -4.01
C ARG A 51 -1.23 6.30 -5.01
N LEU A 52 -2.17 5.38 -4.88
CA LEU A 52 -3.42 5.47 -5.61
C LEU A 52 -4.16 6.77 -5.25
N PRO A 53 -4.66 7.54 -6.23
CA PRO A 53 -5.37 8.78 -5.96
C PRO A 53 -6.77 8.50 -5.40
N ALA A 54 -7.22 9.33 -4.46
CA ALA A 54 -8.61 9.33 -4.03
C ALA A 54 -9.53 9.76 -5.19
N LEU A 55 -10.69 9.11 -5.32
CA LEU A 55 -11.67 9.51 -6.33
C LEU A 55 -12.32 10.85 -5.97
N THR A 56 -12.34 11.77 -6.93
CA THR A 56 -13.10 13.03 -6.86
C THR A 56 -14.61 12.78 -6.87
N ALA A 57 -15.40 13.78 -6.50
CA ALA A 57 -16.87 13.68 -6.54
C ALA A 57 -17.38 13.38 -7.96
N ASP A 58 -16.77 14.01 -8.98
CA ASP A 58 -17.13 13.80 -10.38
C ASP A 58 -16.77 12.39 -10.85
N GLN A 59 -15.57 11.89 -10.51
CA GLN A 59 -15.19 10.51 -10.81
C GLN A 59 -16.10 9.49 -10.13
N LYS A 60 -16.50 9.71 -8.87
CA LYS A 60 -17.46 8.83 -8.19
C LYS A 60 -18.80 8.78 -8.92
N LYS A 61 -19.29 9.93 -9.38
CA LYS A 61 -20.52 10.00 -10.18
C LYS A 61 -20.36 9.32 -11.55
N GLN A 62 -19.20 9.50 -12.19
CA GLN A 62 -18.87 8.95 -13.50
C GLN A 62 -18.65 7.44 -13.48
N PHE A 63 -18.15 6.86 -12.38
CA PHE A 63 -17.88 5.42 -12.28
C PHE A 63 -19.08 4.65 -11.72
N GLY A 64 -20.00 5.32 -11.02
CA GLY A 64 -21.21 4.68 -10.50
C GLY A 64 -20.88 3.48 -9.59
N PRO A 65 -21.36 2.27 -9.91
CA PRO A 65 -21.13 1.10 -9.05
C PRO A 65 -19.65 0.72 -8.91
N PHE A 66 -18.81 0.99 -9.92
CA PHE A 66 -17.39 0.60 -9.91
C PHE A 66 -16.54 1.35 -8.86
N VAL A 67 -17.11 2.35 -8.17
CA VAL A 67 -16.48 2.98 -7.01
C VAL A 67 -16.21 1.95 -5.91
N SER A 68 -17.06 0.95 -5.72
CA SER A 68 -16.83 -0.11 -4.72
C SER A 68 -15.64 -1.00 -5.10
N ASP A 69 -15.49 -1.32 -6.38
CA ASP A 69 -14.37 -2.11 -6.89
C ASP A 69 -13.06 -1.37 -6.64
N TYR A 70 -13.01 -0.07 -6.97
CA TYR A 70 -11.83 0.75 -6.69
C TYR A 70 -11.50 0.83 -5.20
N ALA A 71 -12.52 0.88 -4.33
CA ALA A 71 -12.31 0.96 -2.89
C ALA A 71 -11.53 -0.23 -2.32
N VAL A 72 -11.59 -1.40 -2.95
CA VAL A 72 -10.82 -2.59 -2.54
C VAL A 72 -9.31 -2.33 -2.69
N ILE A 73 -8.86 -1.96 -3.89
CA ILE A 73 -7.42 -1.69 -4.14
C ILE A 73 -6.95 -0.42 -3.44
N TYR A 74 -7.78 0.62 -3.40
CA TYR A 74 -7.46 1.87 -2.72
C TYR A 74 -7.33 1.66 -1.20
N GLY A 75 -8.28 0.95 -0.59
CA GLY A 75 -8.28 0.64 0.84
C GLY A 75 -7.04 -0.14 1.26
N TYR A 76 -6.65 -1.16 0.49
CA TYR A 76 -5.41 -1.89 0.73
C TYR A 76 -4.17 -0.97 0.66
N SER A 77 -4.04 -0.19 -0.43
CA SER A 77 -2.91 0.73 -0.62
C SER A 77 -2.78 1.72 0.54
N GLN A 78 -3.89 2.28 1.03
CA GLN A 78 -3.88 3.19 2.18
C GLN A 78 -3.42 2.50 3.46
N GLN A 79 -3.93 1.29 3.75
CA GLN A 79 -3.53 0.53 4.93
C GLN A 79 -2.04 0.21 4.90
N VAL A 80 -1.51 -0.26 3.76
CA VAL A 80 -0.09 -0.57 3.62
C VAL A 80 0.77 0.68 3.79
N ASN A 81 0.43 1.78 3.12
CA ASN A 81 1.20 3.02 3.21
C ASN A 81 1.26 3.53 4.66
N GLN A 82 0.13 3.55 5.37
CA GLN A 82 0.09 3.96 6.77
C GLN A 82 0.93 3.05 7.66
N ALA A 83 0.86 1.73 7.42
CA ALA A 83 1.55 0.75 8.23
C ALA A 83 3.08 0.77 7.97
N MET A 84 3.50 0.98 6.73
CA MET A 84 4.89 1.19 6.33
C MET A 84 5.49 2.45 6.98
N ASP A 85 4.78 3.59 6.88
CA ASP A 85 5.21 4.86 7.45
C ASP A 85 5.34 4.78 8.98
N SER A 86 4.43 4.06 9.64
CA SER A 86 4.42 3.94 11.10
C SER A 86 5.40 2.89 11.64
N GLY A 87 5.59 1.79 10.92
CA GLY A 87 6.33 0.63 11.43
C GLY A 87 7.79 0.56 10.98
N LEU A 88 8.11 0.93 9.74
CA LEU A 88 9.49 0.78 9.22
C LEU A 88 10.31 2.05 9.32
N ARG A 89 9.68 3.23 9.28
CA ARG A 89 10.40 4.50 9.41
C ARG A 89 11.21 4.60 10.71
N PRO A 90 10.68 4.22 11.89
CA PRO A 90 11.47 4.25 13.13
C PRO A 90 12.68 3.32 13.10
N VAL A 91 12.59 2.18 12.40
CA VAL A 91 13.72 1.25 12.22
C VAL A 91 14.82 1.92 11.40
N VAL A 92 14.47 2.48 10.25
CA VAL A 92 15.42 3.16 9.36
C VAL A 92 16.07 4.35 10.06
N ASP A 93 15.28 5.17 10.75
CA ASP A 93 15.77 6.34 11.48
C ASP A 93 16.75 5.93 12.60
N SER A 94 16.40 4.90 13.39
CA SER A 94 17.25 4.40 14.48
C SER A 94 18.54 3.78 13.96
N VAL A 95 18.48 3.01 12.86
CA VAL A 95 19.66 2.40 12.23
C VAL A 95 20.60 3.47 11.69
N ASN A 96 20.07 4.49 11.01
CA ASN A 96 20.86 5.60 10.47
C ASN A 96 21.49 6.49 11.56
N ALA A 97 20.93 6.49 12.76
CA ALA A 97 21.49 7.16 13.92
C ALA A 97 22.68 6.40 14.53
N ILE A 98 22.85 5.10 14.25
CA ILE A 98 24.00 4.32 14.73
C ILE A 98 25.20 4.59 13.83
N ARG A 99 26.15 5.38 14.32
CA ARG A 99 27.40 5.74 13.61
C ARG A 99 28.63 5.28 14.37
N VAL A 100 28.56 5.27 15.69
CA VAL A 100 29.63 4.83 16.58
C VAL A 100 29.11 3.80 17.59
N PRO A 101 29.99 2.99 18.23
CA PRO A 101 29.55 1.96 19.17
C PRO A 101 28.70 2.48 20.35
N GLN A 102 28.88 3.74 20.72
CA GLN A 102 28.11 4.38 21.78
C GLN A 102 26.63 4.54 21.40
N ASP A 103 26.33 4.69 20.11
CA ASP A 103 24.97 4.90 19.62
C ASP A 103 24.10 3.65 19.80
N TYR A 104 24.66 2.44 19.77
CA TYR A 104 23.91 1.20 20.05
C TYR A 104 23.20 1.28 21.40
N MET A 105 23.83 1.87 22.42
CA MET A 105 23.22 2.04 23.74
C MET A 105 22.05 3.03 23.71
N THR A 106 22.19 4.10 22.93
CA THR A 106 21.16 5.15 22.80
C THR A 106 19.95 4.68 21.97
N GLN A 107 20.21 3.87 20.95
CA GLN A 107 19.19 3.41 20.00
C GLN A 107 18.53 2.09 20.42
N ARG A 108 19.04 1.38 21.44
CA ARG A 108 18.49 0.08 21.87
C ARG A 108 17.00 0.15 22.21
N GLU A 109 16.56 1.20 22.90
CA GLU A 109 15.16 1.31 23.35
C GLU A 109 14.23 1.70 22.20
N PRO A 110 14.56 2.72 21.36
CA PRO A 110 13.85 2.96 20.11
C PRO A 110 13.74 1.72 19.22
N LEU A 111 14.83 0.96 19.05
CA LEU A 111 14.84 -0.27 18.26
C LEU A 111 13.98 -1.39 18.86
N ARG A 112 13.96 -1.53 20.19
CA ARG A 112 13.11 -2.52 20.88
C ARG A 112 11.63 -2.21 20.66
N GLN A 113 11.25 -0.93 20.76
CA GLN A 113 9.89 -0.46 20.49
C GLN A 113 9.52 -0.66 19.02
N ALA A 114 10.42 -0.28 18.11
CA ALA A 114 10.23 -0.48 16.68
C ALA A 114 10.02 -1.97 16.35
N ASN A 115 10.86 -2.86 16.90
CA ASN A 115 10.73 -4.31 16.70
C ASN A 115 9.38 -4.86 17.22
N GLY A 116 8.88 -4.35 18.35
CA GLY A 116 7.53 -4.68 18.83
C GLY A 116 6.43 -4.26 17.85
N SER A 117 6.56 -3.05 17.28
CA SER A 117 5.62 -2.54 16.28
C SER A 117 5.65 -3.33 14.95
N LEU A 118 6.82 -3.87 14.56
CA LEU A 118 6.95 -4.73 13.38
C LEU A 118 6.11 -6.01 13.48
N GLY A 119 5.96 -6.55 14.70
CA GLY A 119 5.07 -7.70 14.93
C GLY A 119 3.61 -7.38 14.63
N VAL A 120 3.14 -6.21 15.10
CA VAL A 120 1.78 -5.72 14.82
C VAL A 120 1.60 -5.41 13.33
N LEU A 121 2.60 -4.78 12.71
CA LEU A 121 2.62 -4.48 11.28
C LEU A 121 2.46 -5.75 10.44
N SER A 122 3.18 -6.83 10.77
CA SER A 122 3.06 -8.11 10.08
C SER A 122 1.61 -8.62 10.08
N GLN A 123 0.95 -8.57 11.24
CA GLN A 123 -0.43 -9.02 11.35
C GLN A 123 -1.40 -8.11 10.57
N GLN A 124 -1.20 -6.79 10.64
CA GLN A 124 -2.03 -5.82 9.92
C GLN A 124 -1.95 -6.02 8.41
N LEU A 125 -0.74 -6.19 7.87
CA LEU A 125 -0.53 -6.41 6.42
C LEU A 125 -1.10 -7.74 5.95
N GLN A 126 -0.97 -8.80 6.75
CA GLN A 126 -1.61 -10.09 6.45
C GLN A 126 -3.14 -9.98 6.43
N ASN A 127 -3.73 -9.31 7.41
CA ASN A 127 -5.17 -9.09 7.46
C ASN A 127 -5.66 -8.23 6.28
N ALA A 128 -4.93 -7.15 5.96
CA ALA A 128 -5.23 -6.29 4.81
C ALA A 128 -5.21 -7.08 3.50
N LYS A 129 -4.20 -7.94 3.31
CA LYS A 129 -4.10 -8.81 2.14
C LYS A 129 -5.28 -9.78 2.07
N MET A 130 -5.57 -10.51 3.15
CA MET A 130 -6.68 -11.47 3.17
C MET A 130 -8.02 -10.79 2.85
N GLN A 131 -8.25 -9.59 3.40
CA GLN A 131 -9.46 -8.81 3.11
C GLN A 131 -9.52 -8.38 1.64
N ALA A 132 -8.40 -7.91 1.08
CA ALA A 132 -8.34 -7.51 -0.32
C ALA A 132 -8.57 -8.69 -1.27
N ASP A 133 -7.93 -9.84 -1.01
CA ASP A 133 -8.08 -11.07 -1.78
C ASP A 133 -9.53 -11.58 -1.73
N ALA A 134 -10.14 -11.62 -0.54
CA ALA A 134 -11.53 -12.03 -0.37
C ALA A 134 -12.51 -11.08 -1.10
N SER A 135 -12.26 -9.78 -1.01
CA SER A 135 -13.08 -8.77 -1.69
C SER A 135 -12.96 -8.90 -3.21
N HIS A 136 -11.74 -9.10 -3.72
CA HIS A 136 -11.47 -9.32 -5.15
C HIS A 136 -12.15 -10.59 -5.67
N ALA A 137 -12.07 -11.69 -4.95
CA ALA A 137 -12.72 -12.95 -5.32
C ALA A 137 -14.26 -12.85 -5.35
N ALA A 138 -14.84 -11.94 -4.57
CA ALA A 138 -16.28 -11.70 -4.53
C ALA A 138 -16.79 -10.75 -5.64
N LEU A 139 -15.89 -10.06 -6.37
CA LEU A 139 -16.29 -9.12 -7.41
C LEU A 139 -16.94 -9.84 -8.60
N LYS A 140 -18.07 -9.29 -9.07
CA LYS A 140 -18.77 -9.74 -10.26
C LYS A 140 -18.55 -8.74 -11.39
N GLN A 141 -17.46 -8.94 -12.12
CA GLN A 141 -17.02 -8.02 -13.18
C GLN A 141 -17.38 -8.57 -14.56
N ALA A 142 -17.67 -7.66 -15.49
CA ALA A 142 -17.81 -7.99 -16.91
C ALA A 142 -16.46 -8.39 -17.53
N ASP A 143 -16.50 -9.13 -18.63
CA ASP A 143 -15.32 -9.73 -19.29
C ASP A 143 -14.30 -8.69 -19.78
N ASP A 144 -14.72 -7.46 -20.06
CA ASP A 144 -13.86 -6.35 -20.49
C ASP A 144 -13.17 -5.66 -19.31
N LEU A 145 -13.82 -5.55 -18.15
CA LEU A 145 -13.27 -4.93 -16.95
C LEU A 145 -12.32 -5.86 -16.19
N LYS A 146 -12.73 -7.13 -16.04
CA LYS A 146 -12.00 -8.11 -15.23
C LYS A 146 -10.49 -8.17 -15.51
N PRO A 147 -10.02 -8.33 -16.76
CA PRO A 147 -8.58 -8.44 -17.02
C PRO A 147 -7.80 -7.18 -16.66
N VAL A 148 -8.41 -6.00 -16.83
CA VAL A 148 -7.77 -4.71 -16.47
C VAL A 148 -7.71 -4.56 -14.95
N TYR A 149 -8.80 -4.89 -14.26
CA TYR A 149 -8.84 -4.85 -12.81
C TYR A 149 -7.83 -5.83 -12.19
N ASP A 150 -7.76 -7.06 -12.69
CA ASP A 150 -6.83 -8.10 -12.20
C ASP A 150 -5.36 -7.67 -12.34
N GLN A 151 -5.01 -6.95 -13.41
CA GLN A 151 -3.67 -6.37 -13.57
C GLN A 151 -3.38 -5.30 -12.51
N VAL A 152 -4.33 -4.40 -12.26
CA VAL A 152 -4.18 -3.35 -11.24
C VAL A 152 -4.10 -4.00 -9.85
N PHE A 153 -4.95 -4.99 -9.57
CA PHE A 153 -4.93 -5.73 -8.31
C PHE A 153 -3.60 -6.43 -8.08
N THR A 154 -3.08 -7.11 -9.11
CA THR A 154 -1.76 -7.77 -9.03
C THR A 154 -0.67 -6.76 -8.71
N LYS A 155 -0.68 -5.61 -9.38
CA LYS A 155 0.33 -4.55 -9.23
C LYS A 155 0.25 -3.83 -7.89
N VAL A 156 -0.95 -3.53 -7.39
CA VAL A 156 -1.15 -2.72 -6.17
C VAL A 156 -1.24 -3.57 -4.91
N VAL A 157 -1.73 -4.81 -5.02
CA VAL A 157 -1.99 -5.68 -3.87
C VAL A 157 -1.04 -6.87 -3.86
N THR A 158 -1.08 -7.72 -4.88
CA THR A 158 -0.38 -9.00 -4.87
C THR A 158 1.14 -8.83 -4.79
N ASN A 159 1.72 -8.00 -5.67
CA ASN A 159 3.16 -7.80 -5.74
C ASN A 159 3.72 -7.13 -4.48
N PRO A 160 3.16 -5.99 -4.00
CA PRO A 160 3.59 -5.38 -2.74
C PRO A 160 3.45 -6.33 -1.56
N ALA A 161 2.33 -7.06 -1.44
CA ALA A 161 2.14 -7.98 -0.32
C ALA A 161 3.20 -9.09 -0.30
N ASN A 162 3.56 -9.64 -1.46
CA ASN A 162 4.59 -10.67 -1.57
C ASN A 162 5.99 -10.12 -1.28
N ALA A 163 6.28 -8.88 -1.69
CA ALA A 163 7.57 -8.25 -1.40
C ALA A 163 7.72 -7.87 0.09
N LEU A 164 6.63 -7.57 0.78
CA LEU A 164 6.60 -7.27 2.21
C LEU A 164 6.83 -8.50 3.10
N GLN A 165 6.50 -9.70 2.62
CA GLN A 165 6.67 -10.95 3.37
C GLN A 165 8.09 -11.16 3.92
N PRO A 166 9.17 -11.02 3.12
CA PRO A 166 10.54 -11.15 3.64
C PRO A 166 11.04 -9.91 4.38
N LEU A 167 10.47 -8.73 4.14
CA LEU A 167 10.97 -7.48 4.71
C LEU A 167 10.80 -7.43 6.23
N ILE A 168 9.62 -7.78 6.73
CA ILE A 168 9.32 -7.65 8.16
C ILE A 168 10.19 -8.59 9.01
N PRO A 169 10.32 -9.89 8.69
CA PRO A 169 11.23 -10.77 9.41
C PRO A 169 12.69 -10.32 9.32
N ALA A 170 13.14 -9.83 8.17
CA ALA A 170 14.49 -9.31 8.03
C ALA A 170 14.73 -8.08 8.93
N ALA A 171 13.77 -7.15 8.98
CA ALA A 171 13.80 -6.00 9.87
C ALA A 171 13.78 -6.40 11.35
N GLN A 172 12.96 -7.40 11.70
CA GLN A 172 12.90 -7.91 13.07
C GLN A 172 14.22 -8.54 13.52
N VAL A 173 14.80 -9.42 12.70
CA VAL A 173 16.09 -10.05 13.01
C VAL A 173 17.18 -9.00 13.16
N PHE A 174 17.24 -8.06 12.22
CA PHE A 174 18.24 -7.00 12.24
C PHE A 174 18.11 -6.08 13.47
N THR A 175 16.91 -5.59 13.76
CA THR A 175 16.66 -4.74 14.95
C THR A 175 16.95 -5.48 16.25
N GLN A 176 16.57 -6.76 16.36
CA GLN A 176 16.89 -7.58 17.53
C GLN A 176 18.40 -7.71 17.75
N GLN A 177 19.17 -7.94 16.67
CA GLN A 177 20.63 -8.04 16.78
C GLN A 177 21.26 -6.72 17.25
N LEU A 178 20.79 -5.58 16.73
CA LEU A 178 21.24 -4.26 17.17
C LEU A 178 20.94 -4.01 18.66
N VAL A 179 19.76 -4.42 19.11
CA VAL A 179 19.38 -4.35 20.54
C VAL A 179 20.29 -5.23 21.39
N GLN A 180 20.59 -6.46 20.95
CA GLN A 180 21.51 -7.36 21.68
C GLN A 180 22.92 -6.76 21.82
N VAL A 181 23.43 -6.11 20.76
CA VAL A 181 24.70 -5.38 20.82
C VAL A 181 24.64 -4.23 21.82
N GLY A 182 23.57 -3.43 21.77
CA GLY A 182 23.36 -2.32 22.72
C GLY A 182 23.22 -2.77 24.18
N ASP A 183 22.50 -3.86 24.42
CA ASP A 183 22.33 -4.48 25.75
C ASP A 183 23.67 -5.00 26.27
N PHE A 184 24.47 -5.66 25.42
CA PHE A 184 25.78 -6.18 25.81
C PHE A 184 26.74 -5.06 26.22
N ILE A 185 26.80 -3.96 25.44
CA ILE A 185 27.63 -2.79 25.78
C ILE A 185 27.13 -2.16 27.09
N ALA A 186 25.82 -2.00 27.25
CA ALA A 186 25.24 -1.41 28.46
C ALA A 186 25.52 -2.25 29.72
N GLN A 187 25.57 -3.58 29.61
CA GLN A 187 25.93 -4.47 30.72
C GLN A 187 27.39 -4.32 31.17
N GLN A 188 28.28 -3.78 30.32
CA GLN A 188 29.67 -3.53 30.71
C GLN A 188 29.84 -2.24 31.53
N ASP A 189 28.78 -1.43 31.66
CA ASP A 189 28.75 -0.18 32.41
C ASP A 189 29.93 0.75 32.07
N THR A 190 30.61 1.34 33.08
CA THR A 190 31.76 2.22 32.88
C THR A 190 33.07 1.49 32.57
N GLN A 191 33.07 0.17 32.39
CA GLN A 191 34.31 -0.61 32.19
C GLN A 191 34.81 -0.56 30.74
N VAL A 192 33.97 -0.17 29.79
CA VAL A 192 34.32 -0.02 28.37
C VAL A 192 34.74 1.40 28.04
N SER A 193 35.85 1.53 27.32
CA SER A 193 36.33 2.81 26.80
C SER A 193 35.98 2.94 25.32
N PHE A 194 35.45 4.10 24.92
CA PHE A 194 35.17 4.42 23.52
C PHE A 194 36.32 5.25 22.95
N VAL A 195 37.04 4.71 21.97
CA VAL A 195 38.25 5.32 21.39
C VAL A 195 38.17 5.30 19.87
N ALA A 196 38.27 6.46 19.24
CA ALA A 196 38.40 6.63 17.78
C ALA A 196 37.45 5.74 16.95
N ASN A 197 36.14 5.76 17.27
CA ASN A 197 35.08 4.95 16.66
C ASN A 197 35.10 3.44 16.97
N GLY A 198 35.98 3.00 17.87
CA GLY A 198 36.02 1.64 18.40
C GLY A 198 35.59 1.57 19.87
N ILE A 199 35.41 0.35 20.34
CA ILE A 199 35.14 0.02 21.74
C ILE A 199 36.28 -0.86 22.28
N GLN A 200 36.79 -0.51 23.45
CA GLN A 200 37.85 -1.25 24.13
C GLN A 200 37.30 -1.91 25.38
N PHE A 201 37.38 -3.24 25.42
CA PHE A 201 36.93 -4.06 26.54
C PHE A 201 38.08 -4.38 27.51
N PRO A 202 37.80 -4.51 28.82
CA PRO A 202 38.79 -4.90 29.83
C PRO A 202 39.38 -6.31 29.60
N THR A 203 38.58 -7.23 29.07
CA THR A 203 38.98 -8.63 28.87
C THR A 203 38.83 -9.07 27.41
N SER A 204 39.65 -10.04 27.01
CA SER A 204 39.55 -10.70 25.69
C SER A 204 38.24 -11.46 25.52
N GLN A 205 37.68 -12.00 26.60
CA GLN A 205 36.40 -12.70 26.59
C GLN A 205 35.25 -11.76 26.21
N GLN A 206 35.17 -10.57 26.83
CA GLN A 206 34.16 -9.56 26.49
C GLN A 206 34.30 -9.09 25.03
N ALA A 207 35.54 -8.83 24.58
CA ALA A 207 35.80 -8.45 23.19
C ALA A 207 35.36 -9.55 22.20
N SER A 208 35.60 -10.83 22.55
CA SER A 208 35.20 -11.96 21.70
C SER A 208 33.67 -12.10 21.62
N GLN A 209 32.96 -11.90 22.74
CA GLN A 209 31.49 -11.91 22.77
C GLN A 209 30.91 -10.76 21.94
N TYR A 210 31.44 -9.54 22.09
CA TYR A 210 31.06 -8.40 21.26
C TYR A 210 31.26 -8.69 19.77
N ASN A 211 32.43 -9.20 19.39
CA ASN A 211 32.75 -9.54 18.01
C ASN A 211 31.79 -10.59 17.44
N ALA A 212 31.38 -11.57 18.24
CA ALA A 212 30.37 -12.55 17.84
C ALA A 212 28.98 -11.94 17.61
N LEU A 213 28.59 -10.93 18.40
CA LEU A 213 27.32 -10.21 18.25
C LEU A 213 27.30 -9.27 17.03
N ILE A 214 28.43 -8.64 16.69
CA ILE A 214 28.49 -7.75 15.52
C ILE A 214 28.73 -8.49 14.21
N ALA A 215 29.36 -9.68 14.24
CA ALA A 215 29.69 -10.45 13.05
C ALA A 215 28.50 -10.67 12.08
N PRO A 216 27.29 -11.05 12.53
CA PRO A 216 26.16 -11.24 11.63
C PRO A 216 25.50 -9.93 11.16
N LEU A 217 25.78 -8.77 11.80
CA LEU A 217 25.08 -7.52 11.50
C LEU A 217 25.23 -7.09 10.03
N ALA A 218 26.42 -7.25 9.45
CA ALA A 218 26.65 -6.86 8.06
C ALA A 218 25.77 -7.66 7.09
N ALA A 219 25.68 -8.98 7.29
CA ALA A 219 24.84 -9.86 6.48
C ALA A 219 23.34 -9.60 6.71
N GLN A 220 22.92 -9.36 7.95
CA GLN A 220 21.52 -9.03 8.27
C GLN A 220 21.11 -7.67 7.71
N HIS A 221 21.97 -6.66 7.79
CA HIS A 221 21.76 -5.37 7.16
C HIS A 221 21.62 -5.50 5.64
N GLN A 222 22.46 -6.32 5.01
CA GLN A 222 22.33 -6.60 3.57
C GLN A 222 21.00 -7.29 3.24
N ALA A 223 20.58 -8.29 4.02
CA ALA A 223 19.30 -8.98 3.83
C ALA A 223 18.10 -8.02 3.98
N PHE A 224 18.14 -7.15 5.00
CA PHE A 224 17.14 -6.09 5.18
C PHE A 224 17.10 -5.15 3.96
N ASN A 225 18.25 -4.65 3.51
CA ASN A 225 18.31 -3.74 2.36
C ASN A 225 17.84 -4.39 1.05
N GLN A 226 18.13 -5.67 0.85
CA GLN A 226 17.63 -6.43 -0.29
C GLN A 226 16.11 -6.54 -0.26
N ALA A 227 15.54 -6.91 0.89
CA ALA A 227 14.08 -7.00 1.05
C ALA A 227 13.40 -5.62 0.93
N TRP A 228 14.04 -4.57 1.45
CA TRP A 228 13.56 -3.19 1.35
C TRP A 228 13.53 -2.74 -0.11
N THR A 229 14.63 -2.94 -0.84
CA THR A 229 14.72 -2.58 -2.26
C THR A 229 13.70 -3.35 -3.10
N ALA A 230 13.51 -4.64 -2.82
CA ALA A 230 12.48 -5.44 -3.49
C ALA A 230 11.06 -4.90 -3.23
N THR A 231 10.78 -4.46 -1.99
CA THR A 231 9.50 -3.84 -1.62
C THR A 231 9.28 -2.52 -2.35
N VAL A 232 10.28 -1.63 -2.33
CA VAL A 232 10.21 -0.34 -3.04
C VAL A 232 10.04 -0.55 -4.55
N ALA A 233 10.75 -1.52 -5.12
CA ALA A 233 10.56 -1.87 -6.54
C ALA A 233 9.14 -2.39 -6.81
N ALA A 234 8.60 -3.25 -5.94
CA ALA A 234 7.25 -3.80 -6.09
C ALA A 234 6.14 -2.75 -5.91
N THR A 235 6.38 -1.69 -5.16
CA THR A 235 5.42 -0.57 -4.99
C THR A 235 5.56 0.52 -6.04
N GLN A 236 6.66 0.56 -6.80
CA GLN A 236 6.89 1.53 -7.88
C GLN A 236 6.60 0.96 -9.28
N GLN A 237 6.74 -0.36 -9.45
CA GLN A 237 6.43 -1.08 -10.70
C GLN A 237 4.95 -1.15 -10.99
#